data_AF-A0A8J5EBG5-F1
#
_entry.id   AF-A0A8J5EBG5-F1
#
_cell.length_a   1.000
_cell.length_b   1.000
_cell.length_c   1.000
_cell.angle_alpha   90.00
_cell.angle_beta   90.00
_cell.angle_gamma   90.00
#
_symmetry.space_group_name_H-M   'P 1'
#
loop_
_entity.id
_entity.type
_entity.pdbx_description
1 polymer ?
#
loop_
_entity_poly.entity_id
_entity_poly.type
_entity_poly.pdbx_seq_one_letter_code
_entity_poly.pdbx_strand_id
1 'polypeptide(L)'
;MKSVNILGLRVYPADIAGGITLDSNRGVEMSCVSEVKGGGLMQSAMVSVHRHNLHFTASHQHIYIYIYIDLNFLAASFYQKTEGRQSRSPSAIVIGGGFAGIAAAHALKNAAFQCVKWLGKFVSHGSLFFIPQVVLLESRDRIGGRVHTDYSFGFPVDMGAAWLHGVCNENPLASWIGRLGLPIYRTSGDNSVLYDHDLESYALFDGDGHQVPQDLVEKVGKANKLRYETNEDMSIAQAIKLVMERHSYLRQEGLANNVLQWYLCRMEGWFATDADNISLKNWDQEVLLPGGHGLMVRGYRPIINTLAKGLDIRLRHRVTKIVWGTKGVKVTAKIINFEPRLPDWKEEAIDGIGVRTENKIVLHFDKVFWPNVEFLGVVSSSAYGCSYFLNLHKATGNPVLVYMPAGRLAYDIEKMSDKDAAKFAFSQLKRILSDATEPIQYLVSHWGVDENSLGSYSYDAVGKPREYFERLRIPVDNLFFAGEATCNKYTGTVHGAFSTGLTAAEECRIRVLEKYGDPDSLEMFHPAMGEVAASISVPLLISRM
;
A
#
# COMPACT_ATOMS: atom_id res chain seq x y z
N MET A 1 -20.10 15.60 -46.29
CA MET A 1 -20.06 14.63 -47.41
C MET A 1 -19.02 13.56 -47.07
N LYS A 2 -19.40 12.27 -47.18
CA LYS A 2 -18.63 11.03 -46.93
C LYS A 2 -18.34 10.70 -45.45
N SER A 3 -19.10 9.84 -44.75
CA SER A 3 -19.42 8.40 -44.89
C SER A 3 -18.35 7.48 -44.28
N VAL A 4 -18.69 6.80 -43.18
CA VAL A 4 -18.17 5.47 -42.82
C VAL A 4 -19.32 4.60 -42.34
N ASN A 5 -19.44 3.43 -42.95
CA ASN A 5 -20.44 2.38 -42.74
C ASN A 5 -20.37 1.75 -41.35
N ILE A 6 -21.54 1.41 -40.79
CA ILE A 6 -21.69 0.26 -39.88
C ILE A 6 -22.89 -0.57 -40.38
N LEU A 7 -22.61 -1.70 -41.03
CA LEU A 7 -23.48 -2.88 -41.03
C LEU A 7 -23.44 -3.46 -39.60
N GLY A 8 -24.49 -3.97 -38.97
CA GLY A 8 -25.84 -4.32 -39.37
C GLY A 8 -26.27 -5.42 -38.40
N LEU A 9 -27.41 -5.28 -37.71
CA LEU A 9 -28.03 -6.37 -36.95
C LEU A 9 -29.54 -6.11 -36.91
N ARG A 10 -30.30 -7.00 -37.56
CA ARG A 10 -31.77 -7.03 -37.53
C ARG A 10 -32.24 -7.53 -36.16
N VAL A 11 -33.25 -6.87 -35.59
CA VAL A 11 -34.05 -7.36 -34.47
C VAL A 11 -35.51 -7.36 -34.90
N TYR A 12 -36.23 -8.45 -34.64
CA TYR A 12 -37.70 -8.53 -34.78
C TYR A 12 -38.35 -8.23 -33.42
N PRO A 13 -39.49 -7.51 -33.36
CA PRO A 13 -40.10 -7.08 -32.11
C PRO A 13 -41.14 -8.07 -31.58
N ALA A 14 -41.36 -8.07 -30.26
CA ALA A 14 -42.61 -8.54 -29.66
C ALA A 14 -43.03 -7.57 -28.55
N ASP A 15 -44.31 -7.19 -28.64
CA ASP A 15 -44.98 -6.06 -28.02
C ASP A 15 -45.13 -6.15 -26.50
N ILE A 16 -45.02 -5.00 -25.81
CA ILE A 16 -45.87 -4.70 -24.64
C ILE A 16 -46.33 -3.25 -24.72
N ALA A 17 -47.66 -3.10 -24.73
CA ALA A 17 -48.41 -1.86 -24.82
C ALA A 17 -48.54 -1.13 -23.48
N GLY A 18 -48.42 0.20 -23.50
CA GLY A 18 -48.75 1.09 -22.39
C GLY A 18 -48.22 2.50 -22.62
N GLY A 19 -49.06 3.41 -23.10
CA GLY A 19 -48.67 4.75 -23.55
C GLY A 19 -48.35 5.75 -22.43
N ILE A 20 -47.44 6.69 -22.71
CA ILE A 20 -47.15 7.88 -21.90
C ILE A 20 -47.74 9.09 -22.63
N THR A 21 -48.57 9.87 -21.94
CA THR A 21 -49.03 11.20 -22.40
C THR A 21 -48.10 12.27 -21.83
N LEU A 22 -47.59 13.16 -22.69
CA LEU A 22 -46.72 14.28 -22.31
C LEU A 22 -47.53 15.58 -22.24
N ASP A 23 -47.51 16.27 -21.10
CA ASP A 23 -47.92 17.67 -20.97
C ASP A 23 -46.69 18.54 -20.71
N SER A 24 -46.61 19.69 -21.37
CA SER A 24 -45.38 20.45 -21.61
C SER A 24 -45.07 21.53 -20.58
N ASN A 25 -45.81 21.62 -19.47
CA ASN A 25 -45.62 22.68 -18.46
C ASN A 25 -45.60 22.21 -16.99
N ARG A 26 -45.43 20.91 -16.73
CA ARG A 26 -45.11 20.39 -15.39
C ARG A 26 -43.92 19.45 -15.47
N GLY A 27 -43.03 19.51 -14.47
CA GLY A 27 -41.87 18.62 -14.39
C GLY A 27 -42.30 17.15 -14.47
N VAL A 28 -41.42 16.32 -15.02
CA VAL A 28 -41.65 14.87 -15.16
C VAL A 28 -41.88 14.26 -13.77
N GLU A 29 -43.13 13.94 -13.43
CA GLU A 29 -43.46 13.08 -12.30
C GLU A 29 -43.27 11.62 -12.74
N MET A 30 -42.20 10.98 -12.28
CA MET A 30 -42.10 9.53 -12.32
C MET A 30 -42.70 8.96 -11.03
N SER A 31 -43.96 8.51 -11.11
CA SER A 31 -44.55 7.65 -10.10
C SER A 31 -44.05 6.22 -10.31
N CYS A 32 -43.14 5.76 -9.47
CA CYS A 32 -42.76 4.35 -9.41
C CYS A 32 -43.73 3.64 -8.43
N VAL A 33 -44.71 2.93 -8.95
CA VAL A 33 -45.58 2.05 -8.14
C VAL A 33 -44.95 0.66 -8.15
N SER A 34 -44.36 0.23 -7.03
CA SER A 34 -44.05 -1.17 -6.84
C SER A 34 -45.31 -1.89 -6.37
N GLU A 35 -45.91 -2.71 -7.23
CA GLU A 35 -46.96 -3.64 -6.83
C GLU A 35 -46.33 -4.77 -6.00
N VAL A 36 -46.58 -4.79 -4.69
CA VAL A 36 -46.31 -5.95 -3.85
C VAL A 36 -47.61 -6.77 -3.78
N LYS A 37 -47.63 -7.93 -4.42
CA LYS A 37 -48.69 -8.93 -4.19
C LYS A 37 -48.52 -9.53 -2.79
N GLY A 38 -49.26 -9.00 -1.83
CA GLY A 38 -49.37 -9.49 -0.45
C GLY A 38 -49.75 -8.35 0.48
N GLY A 39 -51.01 -8.35 0.96
CA GLY A 39 -51.66 -7.18 1.56
C GLY A 39 -51.01 -6.61 2.83
N GLY A 40 -51.07 -5.28 2.94
CA GLY A 40 -50.77 -4.50 4.16
C GLY A 40 -50.34 -3.06 3.85
N LEU A 41 -51.21 -2.09 4.21
CA LEU A 41 -51.13 -0.62 4.17
C LEU A 41 -49.87 0.08 3.59
N MET A 42 -50.09 0.90 2.55
CA MET A 42 -49.11 1.84 1.97
C MET A 42 -48.89 3.09 2.86
N GLN A 43 -47.63 3.47 3.08
CA GLN A 43 -47.23 4.85 3.34
C GLN A 43 -46.31 5.33 2.20
N SER A 44 -46.67 6.43 1.55
CA SER A 44 -45.92 7.06 0.48
C SER A 44 -44.86 8.02 1.03
N ALA A 45 -43.63 7.96 0.50
CA ALA A 45 -42.59 8.97 0.71
C ALA A 45 -42.31 9.67 -0.63
N MET A 46 -42.50 10.99 -0.68
CA MET A 46 -42.13 11.83 -1.83
C MET A 46 -40.64 12.23 -1.74
N VAL A 47 -39.90 12.06 -2.83
CA VAL A 47 -38.53 12.56 -2.98
C VAL A 47 -38.49 13.53 -4.16
N SER A 48 -38.10 14.78 -3.93
CA SER A 48 -37.88 15.79 -4.98
C SER A 48 -36.39 15.94 -5.25
N VAL A 49 -35.99 15.89 -6.51
CA VAL A 49 -34.59 16.08 -6.96
C VAL A 49 -34.49 17.41 -7.72
N HIS A 50 -33.53 18.26 -7.37
CA HIS A 50 -33.26 19.52 -8.06
C HIS A 50 -31.99 19.47 -8.93
N ARG A 51 -32.14 20.03 -10.14
CA ARG A 51 -31.25 20.10 -11.32
C ARG A 51 -29.75 20.19 -11.04
N HIS A 52 -28.95 19.40 -11.76
CA HIS A 52 -27.69 19.83 -12.39
C HIS A 52 -27.62 19.26 -13.83
N ASN A 53 -27.16 20.08 -14.77
CA ASN A 53 -27.26 19.90 -16.23
C ASN A 53 -26.44 18.71 -16.77
N LEU A 54 -27.08 17.84 -17.55
CA LEU A 54 -26.43 16.83 -18.40
C LEU A 54 -26.94 17.00 -19.85
N HIS A 55 -26.03 17.22 -20.79
CA HIS A 55 -26.31 17.13 -22.24
C HIS A 55 -25.99 15.71 -22.73
N PHE A 56 -26.93 15.09 -23.45
CA PHE A 56 -26.73 13.80 -24.12
C PHE A 56 -27.21 13.85 -25.58
N THR A 57 -26.37 13.39 -26.51
CA THR A 57 -26.77 12.97 -27.86
C THR A 57 -26.88 11.44 -27.88
N ALA A 58 -28.08 10.93 -28.10
CA ALA A 58 -28.40 9.51 -27.99
C ALA A 58 -28.41 8.81 -29.37
N SER A 59 -27.69 7.70 -29.48
CA SER A 59 -27.98 6.64 -30.45
C SER A 59 -28.07 5.33 -29.68
N HIS A 60 -29.28 4.76 -29.68
CA HIS A 60 -29.77 3.58 -28.98
C HIS A 60 -28.74 2.49 -28.64
N GLN A 61 -28.29 2.47 -27.39
CA GLN A 61 -28.14 1.25 -26.60
C GLN A 61 -28.63 1.57 -25.18
N HIS A 62 -29.38 0.65 -24.59
CA HIS A 62 -29.97 0.79 -23.25
C HIS A 62 -28.92 1.29 -22.24
N ILE A 63 -29.08 2.53 -21.78
CA ILE A 63 -28.33 3.02 -20.62
C ILE A 63 -29.03 2.42 -19.39
N TYR A 64 -28.44 1.38 -18.81
CA TYR A 64 -28.70 1.06 -17.42
C TYR A 64 -28.10 2.18 -16.58
N ILE A 65 -28.91 3.14 -16.15
CA ILE A 65 -28.48 4.11 -15.15
C ILE A 65 -28.52 3.39 -13.80
N TYR A 66 -27.40 2.76 -13.44
CA TYR A 66 -27.14 2.43 -12.04
C TYR A 66 -26.83 3.73 -11.31
N ILE A 67 -27.87 4.40 -10.81
CA ILE A 67 -27.68 5.43 -9.79
C ILE A 67 -27.28 4.69 -8.51
N TYR A 68 -25.98 4.49 -8.30
CA TYR A 68 -25.46 4.18 -6.98
C TYR A 68 -25.61 5.44 -6.13
N ILE A 69 -26.76 5.59 -5.50
CA ILE A 69 -26.89 6.47 -4.35
C ILE A 69 -26.08 5.79 -3.25
N ASP A 70 -24.96 6.39 -2.85
CA ASP A 70 -24.24 5.98 -1.67
C ASP A 70 -25.15 6.19 -0.44
N LEU A 71 -25.93 5.16 -0.11
CA LEU A 71 -26.84 5.16 1.04
C LEU A 71 -26.08 5.29 2.37
N ASN A 72 -24.74 5.22 2.38
CA ASN A 72 -23.95 5.54 3.57
C ASN A 72 -24.00 7.03 3.91
N PHE A 73 -24.34 7.91 2.96
CA PHE A 73 -24.42 9.35 3.18
C PHE A 73 -25.74 9.78 3.85
N LEU A 74 -26.86 9.10 3.56
CA LEU A 74 -28.18 9.43 4.11
C LEU A 74 -28.41 8.89 5.53
N ALA A 75 -27.75 7.79 5.91
CA ALA A 75 -27.87 7.24 7.26
C ALA A 75 -27.11 8.06 8.32
N ALA A 76 -26.05 8.78 7.92
CA ALA A 76 -25.27 9.63 8.83
C ALA A 76 -26.09 10.81 9.38
N SER A 77 -27.08 11.30 8.63
CA SER A 77 -27.95 12.42 9.02
C SER A 77 -29.03 12.06 10.06
N PHE A 78 -29.36 10.78 10.25
CA PHE A 78 -30.45 10.38 11.17
C PHE A 78 -30.02 10.10 12.61
N TYR A 79 -28.71 9.99 12.88
CA TYR A 79 -28.19 9.58 14.20
C TYR A 79 -27.67 10.71 15.09
N GLN A 80 -28.03 11.97 14.80
CA GLN A 80 -27.48 13.12 15.53
C GLN A 80 -28.26 13.56 16.78
N LYS A 81 -29.21 12.78 17.30
CA LYS A 81 -29.93 13.15 18.52
C LYS A 81 -30.39 11.93 19.35
N THR A 82 -29.51 11.45 20.21
CA THR A 82 -29.93 10.88 21.50
C THR A 82 -28.96 11.36 22.58
N GLU A 83 -29.54 12.05 23.56
CA GLU A 83 -28.86 12.69 24.70
C GLU A 83 -28.38 11.66 25.73
N GLY A 84 -27.24 11.95 26.38
CA GLY A 84 -26.70 11.18 27.52
C GLY A 84 -25.31 10.59 27.30
N ARG A 85 -24.27 11.41 27.10
CA ARG A 85 -22.87 10.94 27.05
C ARG A 85 -22.36 10.57 28.46
N GLN A 86 -22.65 9.36 28.92
CA GLN A 86 -21.67 8.64 29.74
C GLN A 86 -20.60 8.10 28.77
N SER A 87 -19.33 8.44 29.03
CA SER A 87 -18.17 7.93 28.28
C SER A 87 -18.08 6.41 28.41
N ARG A 88 -18.71 5.66 27.49
CA ARG A 88 -18.45 4.22 27.35
C ARG A 88 -16.98 4.03 26.94
N SER A 89 -16.29 3.09 27.59
CA SER A 89 -14.93 2.71 27.21
C SER A 89 -14.92 2.11 25.80
N PRO A 90 -13.89 2.35 24.99
CA PRO A 90 -13.81 1.79 23.65
C PRO A 90 -13.79 0.26 23.71
N SER A 91 -14.45 -0.38 22.76
CA SER A 91 -14.46 -1.84 22.64
C SER A 91 -13.22 -2.37 21.92
N ALA A 92 -12.59 -1.54 21.09
CA ALA A 92 -11.35 -1.84 20.38
C ALA A 92 -10.48 -0.58 20.30
N ILE A 93 -9.19 -0.75 20.58
CA ILE A 93 -8.18 0.30 20.45
C ILE A 93 -7.19 -0.16 19.39
N VAL A 94 -7.03 0.63 18.33
CA VAL A 94 -6.01 0.42 17.31
C VAL A 94 -4.82 1.33 17.62
N ILE A 95 -3.62 0.76 17.67
CA ILE A 95 -2.38 1.52 17.94
C ILE A 95 -1.59 1.61 16.64
N GLY A 96 -1.34 2.82 16.18
CA GLY A 96 -0.68 3.13 14.92
C GLY A 96 -1.67 3.47 13.80
N GLY A 97 -1.51 4.66 13.23
CA GLY A 97 -2.23 5.21 12.09
C GLY A 97 -1.55 4.94 10.75
N GLY A 98 -0.70 3.92 10.67
CA GLY A 98 -0.18 3.38 9.41
C GLY A 98 -1.25 2.65 8.61
N PHE A 99 -0.89 2.15 7.42
CA PHE A 99 -1.84 1.50 6.51
C PHE A 99 -2.57 0.30 7.14
N ALA A 100 -1.87 -0.53 7.93
CA ALA A 100 -2.46 -1.66 8.65
C ALA A 100 -3.49 -1.22 9.69
N GLY A 101 -3.14 -0.24 10.54
CA GLY A 101 -4.05 0.24 11.59
C GLY A 101 -5.25 1.00 11.02
N ILE A 102 -5.06 1.80 9.97
CA ILE A 102 -6.16 2.47 9.27
C ILE A 102 -7.09 1.44 8.61
N ALA A 103 -6.55 0.39 7.99
CA ALA A 103 -7.34 -0.70 7.42
C ALA A 103 -8.13 -1.45 8.50
N ALA A 104 -7.48 -1.78 9.62
CA ALA A 104 -8.12 -2.46 10.74
C ALA A 104 -9.26 -1.64 11.34
N ALA A 105 -9.00 -0.35 11.63
CA ALA A 105 -10.00 0.54 12.19
C ALA A 105 -11.17 0.77 11.24
N HIS A 106 -10.89 0.90 9.93
CA HIS A 106 -11.92 0.98 8.90
C HIS A 106 -12.79 -0.27 8.85
N ALA A 107 -12.18 -1.46 8.85
CA ALA A 107 -12.90 -2.74 8.82
C ALA A 107 -13.76 -2.95 10.07
N LEU A 108 -13.20 -2.73 11.27
CA LEU A 108 -13.94 -2.85 12.54
C LEU A 108 -15.14 -1.89 12.59
N LYS A 109 -14.96 -0.65 12.13
CA LYS A 109 -16.05 0.32 12.07
C LYS A 109 -17.13 -0.11 11.07
N ASN A 110 -16.76 -0.59 9.88
CA ASN A 110 -17.72 -1.00 8.85
C ASN A 110 -18.48 -2.28 9.19
N ALA A 111 -17.82 -3.25 9.85
CA ALA A 111 -18.47 -4.45 10.34
C ALA A 111 -19.64 -4.12 11.28
N ALA A 112 -19.48 -3.06 12.11
CA ALA A 112 -20.55 -2.57 12.96
C ALA A 112 -21.79 -2.08 12.18
N PHE A 113 -21.61 -1.53 10.97
CA PHE A 113 -22.70 -1.03 10.13
C PHE A 113 -23.44 -2.14 9.37
N GLN A 114 -22.75 -3.22 8.97
CA GLN A 114 -23.37 -4.32 8.24
C GLN A 114 -24.33 -5.14 9.12
N CYS A 115 -23.99 -5.35 10.40
CA CYS A 115 -24.90 -5.97 11.37
C CYS A 115 -26.21 -5.16 11.52
N VAL A 116 -26.14 -3.82 11.54
CA VAL A 116 -27.33 -2.97 11.68
C VAL A 116 -28.25 -3.03 10.45
N LYS A 117 -27.71 -3.13 9.23
CA LYS A 117 -28.52 -3.22 8.00
C LYS A 117 -29.24 -4.56 7.83
N TRP A 118 -28.60 -5.68 8.18
CA TRP A 118 -29.17 -7.01 7.96
C TRP A 118 -30.37 -7.30 8.89
N LEU A 119 -30.34 -6.73 10.10
CA LEU A 119 -31.37 -6.93 11.12
C LEU A 119 -32.52 -5.91 11.05
N GLY A 120 -32.43 -4.88 10.22
CA GLY A 120 -33.57 -4.01 9.89
C GLY A 120 -34.78 -4.74 9.26
N LYS A 121 -34.61 -6.02 8.88
CA LYS A 121 -35.70 -6.92 8.46
C LYS A 121 -36.32 -7.77 9.59
N PHE A 122 -35.73 -7.83 10.79
CA PHE A 122 -36.11 -8.82 11.83
C PHE A 122 -36.14 -8.33 13.29
N VAL A 123 -35.98 -7.04 13.59
CA VAL A 123 -36.00 -6.58 15.00
C VAL A 123 -37.42 -6.30 15.46
N SER A 124 -38.07 -7.33 16.03
CA SER A 124 -39.22 -7.19 16.92
C SER A 124 -38.88 -7.43 18.40
N HIS A 125 -37.62 -7.76 18.73
CA HIS A 125 -37.20 -8.02 20.11
C HIS A 125 -35.87 -7.32 20.38
N GLY A 126 -35.82 -6.52 21.45
CA GLY A 126 -34.80 -5.51 21.77
C GLY A 126 -33.39 -6.02 22.10
N SER A 127 -32.77 -6.80 21.22
CA SER A 127 -31.36 -7.16 21.32
C SER A 127 -30.50 -5.96 20.89
N LEU A 128 -29.89 -5.30 21.88
CA LEU A 128 -29.01 -4.14 21.69
C LEU A 128 -27.72 -4.60 20.99
N PHE A 129 -27.64 -4.48 19.67
CA PHE A 129 -26.44 -4.87 18.92
C PHE A 129 -25.22 -4.04 19.35
N PHE A 130 -24.15 -4.74 19.71
CA PHE A 130 -22.88 -4.15 20.12
C PHE A 130 -22.16 -3.53 18.91
N ILE A 131 -22.26 -2.21 18.75
CA ILE A 131 -21.44 -1.46 17.79
C ILE A 131 -20.08 -1.21 18.46
N PRO A 132 -18.98 -1.81 17.99
CA PRO A 132 -17.69 -1.54 18.57
C PRO A 132 -17.31 -0.07 18.42
N GLN A 133 -17.07 0.61 19.54
CA GLN A 133 -16.42 1.91 19.54
C GLN A 133 -14.92 1.69 19.31
N VAL A 134 -14.48 2.05 18.10
CA VAL A 134 -13.08 1.94 17.67
C VAL A 134 -12.39 3.29 17.84
N VAL A 135 -11.27 3.30 18.59
CA VAL A 135 -10.39 4.47 18.70
C VAL A 135 -9.03 4.10 18.14
N LEU A 136 -8.51 4.93 17.23
CA LEU A 136 -7.16 4.80 16.71
C LEU A 136 -6.24 5.82 17.39
N LEU A 137 -5.14 5.35 17.98
CA LEU A 137 -4.11 6.17 18.61
C LEU A 137 -2.87 6.20 17.71
N GLU A 138 -2.49 7.38 17.23
CA GLU A 138 -1.30 7.60 16.41
C GLU A 138 -0.34 8.52 17.15
N SER A 139 0.92 8.10 17.21
CA SER A 139 2.00 8.79 17.92
C SER A 139 2.41 10.09 17.22
N ARG A 140 2.43 10.08 15.89
CA ARG A 140 2.73 11.23 15.04
C ARG A 140 1.57 12.23 15.02
N ASP A 141 1.86 13.40 14.48
CA ASP A 141 0.88 14.42 14.15
C ASP A 141 0.20 14.21 12.77
N ARG A 142 0.46 13.06 12.14
CA ARG A 142 -0.11 12.64 10.86
C ARG A 142 -0.42 11.15 10.84
N ILE A 143 -1.38 10.76 10.01
CA ILE A 143 -1.60 9.36 9.64
C ILE A 143 -0.68 8.94 8.48
N GLY A 144 -0.67 7.65 8.17
CA GLY A 144 0.07 7.01 7.08
C GLY A 144 1.32 6.25 7.52
N GLY A 145 1.91 6.58 8.68
CA GLY A 145 3.13 5.93 9.17
C GLY A 145 4.27 6.04 8.15
N ARG A 146 4.80 4.89 7.70
CA ARG A 146 5.84 4.76 6.65
C ARG A 146 5.35 5.06 5.23
N VAL A 147 4.05 5.33 5.07
CA VAL A 147 3.50 5.90 3.85
C VAL A 147 3.38 7.41 4.05
N HIS A 148 4.30 8.17 3.46
CA HIS A 148 4.40 9.60 3.64
C HIS A 148 4.64 10.32 2.31
N THR A 149 3.61 11.06 1.87
CA THR A 149 3.68 11.94 0.70
C THR A 149 3.87 13.39 1.16
N ASP A 150 4.97 14.00 0.75
CA ASP A 150 5.29 15.41 0.94
C ASP A 150 4.79 16.24 -0.25
N TYR A 151 4.47 17.52 -0.02
CA TYR A 151 3.92 18.44 -1.03
C TYR A 151 4.68 19.77 -1.08
N SER A 152 5.84 19.87 -0.43
CA SER A 152 6.60 21.13 -0.26
C SER A 152 7.16 21.67 -1.59
N PHE A 153 7.23 20.84 -2.63
CA PHE A 153 7.59 21.25 -3.99
C PHE A 153 6.39 21.74 -4.83
N GLY A 154 5.17 21.72 -4.27
CA GLY A 154 3.93 22.05 -4.98
C GLY A 154 3.25 20.86 -5.67
N PHE A 155 3.89 19.70 -5.67
CA PHE A 155 3.38 18.43 -6.21
C PHE A 155 3.76 17.25 -5.27
N PRO A 156 3.05 16.10 -5.34
CA PRO A 156 3.29 14.99 -4.42
C PRO A 156 4.64 14.31 -4.67
N VAL A 157 5.39 14.09 -3.58
CA VAL A 157 6.61 13.29 -3.57
C VAL A 157 6.56 12.30 -2.40
N ASP A 158 6.66 11.00 -2.68
CA ASP A 158 6.64 9.98 -1.64
C ASP A 158 8.02 9.83 -0.97
N MET A 159 8.10 10.23 0.30
CA MET A 159 9.27 10.07 1.18
C MET A 159 9.35 8.67 1.81
N GLY A 160 8.29 7.88 1.70
CA GLY A 160 8.23 6.48 2.12
C GLY A 160 7.84 5.56 0.96
N ALA A 161 6.85 4.69 1.15
CA ALA A 161 6.39 3.80 0.09
C ALA A 161 5.88 4.57 -1.15
N ALA A 162 6.38 4.21 -2.34
CA ALA A 162 6.01 4.82 -3.62
C ALA A 162 5.56 3.80 -4.69
N TRP A 163 6.03 2.55 -4.59
CA TRP A 163 5.67 1.48 -5.52
C TRP A 163 4.43 0.71 -5.08
N LEU A 164 3.69 0.23 -6.08
CA LEU A 164 2.71 -0.83 -6.01
C LEU A 164 3.30 -2.07 -6.70
N HIS A 165 3.64 -3.08 -5.91
CA HIS A 165 4.08 -4.37 -6.42
C HIS A 165 2.86 -5.24 -6.73
N GLY A 166 2.75 -5.71 -7.97
CA GLY A 166 1.58 -6.38 -8.50
C GLY A 166 0.50 -5.42 -8.99
N VAL A 167 0.66 -4.86 -10.18
CA VAL A 167 -0.34 -4.00 -10.84
C VAL A 167 -1.45 -4.84 -11.47
N CYS A 168 -2.21 -5.52 -10.60
CA CYS A 168 -3.28 -6.44 -10.97
C CYS A 168 -4.52 -6.28 -10.06
N ASN A 169 -5.62 -6.95 -10.42
CA ASN A 169 -6.87 -6.88 -9.67
C ASN A 169 -6.83 -7.68 -8.36
N GLU A 170 -5.93 -8.66 -8.25
CA GLU A 170 -5.71 -9.46 -7.05
C GLU A 170 -5.00 -8.67 -5.96
N ASN A 171 -4.36 -7.54 -6.31
CA ASN A 171 -3.80 -6.63 -5.33
C ASN A 171 -4.95 -6.02 -4.51
N PRO A 172 -4.94 -6.12 -3.17
CA PRO A 172 -6.05 -5.67 -2.34
C PRO A 172 -6.28 -4.15 -2.38
N LEU A 173 -5.32 -3.38 -2.91
CA LEU A 173 -5.46 -1.94 -3.12
C LEU A 173 -6.06 -1.58 -4.48
N ALA A 174 -6.16 -2.53 -5.42
CA ALA A 174 -6.58 -2.26 -6.79
C ALA A 174 -7.96 -1.61 -6.89
N SER A 175 -8.93 -2.11 -6.11
CA SER A 175 -10.28 -1.54 -6.07
C SER A 175 -10.30 -0.09 -5.56
N TRP A 176 -9.47 0.25 -4.59
CA TRP A 176 -9.34 1.60 -4.06
C TRP A 176 -8.68 2.54 -5.06
N ILE A 177 -7.62 2.07 -5.72
CA ILE A 177 -6.91 2.81 -6.76
C ILE A 177 -7.85 3.11 -7.94
N GLY A 178 -8.57 2.10 -8.43
CA GLY A 178 -9.54 2.23 -9.51
C GLY A 178 -10.67 3.19 -9.16
N ARG A 179 -11.30 3.03 -7.98
CA ARG A 179 -12.40 3.92 -7.54
C ARG A 179 -11.98 5.38 -7.38
N LEU A 180 -10.74 5.64 -6.96
CA LEU A 180 -10.20 6.98 -6.80
C LEU A 180 -9.59 7.53 -8.10
N GLY A 181 -9.53 6.73 -9.17
CA GLY A 181 -8.91 7.11 -10.44
C GLY A 181 -7.43 7.49 -10.28
N LEU A 182 -6.69 6.81 -9.40
CA LEU A 182 -5.28 7.14 -9.15
C LEU A 182 -4.42 6.61 -10.31
N PRO A 183 -3.63 7.47 -10.97
CA PRO A 183 -2.76 7.02 -12.05
C PRO A 183 -1.57 6.23 -11.49
N ILE A 184 -1.26 5.13 -12.18
CA ILE A 184 -0.08 4.30 -11.94
C ILE A 184 0.84 4.42 -13.16
N TYR A 185 2.10 4.76 -12.94
CA TYR A 185 3.14 4.63 -13.96
C TYR A 185 3.78 3.25 -13.83
N ARG A 186 3.69 2.41 -14.85
CA ARG A 186 4.30 1.06 -14.81
C ARG A 186 5.82 1.18 -14.98
N THR A 187 6.56 0.62 -14.03
CA THR A 187 8.02 0.50 -14.06
C THR A 187 8.47 -0.87 -14.56
N SER A 188 7.60 -1.90 -14.44
CA SER A 188 7.84 -3.17 -15.13
C SER A 188 6.56 -3.88 -15.55
N GLY A 189 6.68 -4.71 -16.59
CA GLY A 189 5.66 -5.66 -17.03
C GLY A 189 5.79 -7.06 -16.44
N ASP A 190 6.92 -7.38 -15.79
CA ASP A 190 7.22 -8.70 -15.25
C ASP A 190 7.15 -8.78 -13.71
N ASN A 191 6.95 -10.00 -13.18
CA ASN A 191 6.86 -10.24 -11.74
C ASN A 191 8.24 -10.68 -11.21
N SER A 192 9.25 -9.82 -11.30
CA SER A 192 10.60 -10.14 -10.84
C SER A 192 10.98 -9.33 -9.59
N VAL A 193 11.84 -9.91 -8.73
CA VAL A 193 12.29 -9.29 -7.46
C VAL A 193 13.46 -8.33 -7.68
N LEU A 194 14.36 -8.60 -8.63
CA LEU A 194 15.70 -7.99 -8.59
C LEU A 194 16.42 -7.83 -9.93
N TYR A 195 16.42 -8.87 -10.76
CA TYR A 195 17.31 -8.91 -11.92
C TYR A 195 16.68 -8.40 -13.21
N ASP A 196 15.36 -8.28 -13.25
CA ASP A 196 14.63 -7.88 -14.46
C ASP A 196 13.76 -6.62 -14.24
N HIS A 197 13.34 -6.35 -12.99
CA HIS A 197 12.38 -5.29 -12.61
C HIS A 197 12.82 -3.85 -12.96
N ASP A 198 14.09 -3.50 -12.73
CA ASP A 198 14.57 -2.11 -12.89
C ASP A 198 15.35 -1.89 -14.19
N LEU A 199 15.33 -2.88 -15.08
CA LEU A 199 16.11 -2.87 -16.31
C LEU A 199 15.28 -2.52 -17.55
N GLU A 200 13.98 -2.22 -17.42
CA GLU A 200 13.18 -1.78 -18.57
C GLU A 200 13.75 -0.49 -19.17
N SER A 201 14.29 0.41 -18.34
CA SER A 201 14.96 1.62 -18.83
C SER A 201 15.97 2.19 -17.83
N TYR A 202 17.26 2.02 -18.10
CA TYR A 202 18.34 2.52 -17.24
C TYR A 202 19.54 3.05 -18.03
N ALA A 203 20.40 3.80 -17.36
CA ALA A 203 21.74 4.14 -17.83
C ALA A 203 22.74 4.01 -16.68
N LEU A 204 23.74 3.15 -16.84
CA LEU A 204 24.82 2.99 -15.87
C LEU A 204 26.05 3.77 -16.32
N PHE A 205 26.75 4.37 -15.36
CA PHE A 205 27.97 5.12 -15.59
C PHE A 205 29.06 4.67 -14.62
N ASP A 206 30.31 4.71 -15.07
CA ASP A 206 31.46 4.51 -14.20
C ASP A 206 31.82 5.78 -13.40
N GLY A 207 32.87 5.69 -12.58
CA GLY A 207 33.33 6.79 -11.72
C GLY A 207 33.86 8.00 -12.49
N ASP A 208 34.16 7.86 -13.77
CA ASP A 208 34.66 8.91 -14.65
C ASP A 208 33.55 9.51 -15.55
N GLY A 209 32.31 9.01 -15.40
CA GLY A 209 31.14 9.48 -16.15
C GLY A 209 30.99 8.84 -17.53
N HIS A 210 31.75 7.79 -17.86
CA HIS A 210 31.53 7.05 -19.10
C HIS A 210 30.36 6.08 -18.92
N GLN A 211 29.48 6.02 -19.92
CA GLN A 211 28.37 5.08 -19.92
C GLN A 211 28.90 3.64 -20.04
N VAL A 212 28.42 2.76 -19.17
CA VAL A 212 28.75 1.33 -19.20
C VAL A 212 28.04 0.68 -20.40
N PRO A 213 28.75 -0.12 -21.22
CA PRO A 213 28.14 -0.84 -22.33
C PRO A 213 27.00 -1.77 -21.89
N GLN A 214 25.87 -1.71 -22.58
CA GLN A 214 24.66 -2.46 -22.23
C GLN A 214 24.87 -3.99 -22.29
N ASP A 215 25.65 -4.46 -23.26
CA ASP A 215 25.99 -5.88 -23.43
C ASP A 215 26.78 -6.44 -22.24
N LEU A 216 27.65 -5.62 -21.64
CA LEU A 216 28.36 -5.98 -20.42
C LEU A 216 27.38 -6.12 -19.25
N VAL A 217 26.44 -5.19 -19.10
CA VAL A 217 25.44 -5.24 -18.01
C VAL A 217 24.59 -6.49 -18.13
N GLU A 218 24.06 -6.79 -19.32
CA GLU A 218 23.28 -8.00 -19.57
C GLU A 218 24.07 -9.29 -19.32
N LYS A 219 25.35 -9.32 -19.72
CA LYS A 219 26.22 -10.48 -19.50
C LYS A 219 26.45 -10.74 -18.01
N VAL A 220 26.74 -9.70 -17.23
CA VAL A 220 26.93 -9.81 -15.77
C VAL A 220 25.61 -10.21 -15.09
N GLY A 221 24.49 -9.61 -15.48
CA GLY A 221 23.17 -9.96 -14.97
C GLY A 221 22.83 -11.44 -15.18
N LYS A 222 23.09 -11.98 -16.38
CA LYS A 222 22.91 -13.41 -16.68
C LYS A 222 23.80 -14.33 -15.84
N ALA A 223 25.07 -13.96 -15.65
CA ALA A 223 25.99 -14.74 -14.81
C ALA A 223 25.53 -14.77 -13.34
N ASN A 224 24.93 -13.68 -12.85
CA ASN A 224 24.44 -13.57 -11.48
C ASN A 224 23.12 -14.34 -11.23
N LYS A 225 22.41 -14.77 -12.29
CA LYS A 225 21.19 -15.59 -12.18
C LYS A 225 21.46 -17.06 -11.84
N LEU A 226 22.72 -17.52 -11.84
CA LEU A 226 23.06 -18.89 -11.49
C LEU A 226 22.75 -19.14 -10.01
N ARG A 227 21.72 -19.96 -9.75
CA ARG A 227 21.23 -20.27 -8.40
C ARG A 227 22.27 -21.09 -7.62
N TYR A 228 22.37 -20.79 -6.35
CA TYR A 228 23.30 -21.41 -5.41
C TYR A 228 22.87 -22.83 -5.08
N GLU A 229 23.75 -23.80 -5.32
CA GLU A 229 23.53 -25.23 -4.99
C GLU A 229 23.94 -25.51 -3.53
N THR A 230 23.31 -24.83 -2.57
CA THR A 230 23.52 -25.09 -1.14
C THR A 230 22.21 -25.11 -0.36
N ASN A 231 22.13 -26.04 0.60
CA ASN A 231 21.00 -26.16 1.53
C ASN A 231 21.24 -25.40 2.85
N GLU A 232 22.46 -24.94 3.10
CA GLU A 232 22.81 -24.16 4.28
C GLU A 232 22.47 -22.69 4.07
N ASP A 233 21.89 -22.06 5.09
CA ASP A 233 21.62 -20.63 5.07
C ASP A 233 22.91 -19.84 5.34
N MET A 234 23.13 -18.81 4.54
CA MET A 234 24.26 -17.89 4.61
C MET A 234 23.83 -16.56 4.00
N SER A 235 24.68 -15.55 4.09
CA SER A 235 24.38 -14.29 3.40
C SER A 235 24.49 -14.42 1.89
N ILE A 236 23.74 -13.62 1.13
CA ILE A 236 23.89 -13.56 -0.34
C ILE A 236 25.31 -13.13 -0.72
N ALA A 237 25.92 -12.20 0.01
CA ALA A 237 27.32 -11.80 -0.22
C ALA A 237 28.30 -12.98 -0.11
N GLN A 238 28.15 -13.82 0.93
CA GLN A 238 28.94 -15.05 1.09
C GLN A 238 28.65 -16.06 -0.02
N ALA A 239 27.39 -16.20 -0.42
CA ALA A 239 26.97 -17.11 -1.48
C ALA A 239 27.64 -16.76 -2.82
N ILE A 240 27.60 -15.47 -3.21
CA ILE A 240 28.28 -14.96 -4.42
C ILE A 240 29.76 -15.27 -4.36
N LYS A 241 30.41 -14.96 -3.23
CA LYS A 241 31.83 -15.23 -3.03
C LYS A 241 32.17 -16.70 -3.26
N LEU A 242 31.40 -17.63 -2.68
CA LEU A 242 31.61 -19.07 -2.84
C LEU A 242 31.42 -19.53 -4.29
N VAL A 243 30.40 -19.02 -5.01
CA VAL A 243 30.20 -19.34 -6.43
C VAL A 243 31.38 -18.87 -7.27
N MET A 244 31.89 -17.67 -7.03
CA MET A 244 33.03 -17.10 -7.74
C MET A 244 34.35 -17.83 -7.43
N GLU A 245 34.48 -18.38 -6.22
CA GLU A 245 35.62 -19.22 -5.83
C GLU A 245 35.57 -20.58 -6.54
N ARG A 246 34.39 -21.22 -6.60
CA ARG A 246 34.18 -22.54 -7.24
C ARG A 246 34.21 -22.48 -8.77
N HIS A 247 33.68 -21.42 -9.34
CA HIS A 247 33.57 -21.22 -10.79
C HIS A 247 34.38 -20.01 -11.21
N SER A 248 35.70 -20.17 -11.29
CA SER A 248 36.62 -19.07 -11.62
C SER A 248 36.30 -18.36 -12.94
N TYR A 249 35.66 -19.05 -13.90
CA TYR A 249 35.20 -18.47 -15.17
C TYR A 249 34.03 -17.49 -15.02
N LEU A 250 33.32 -17.48 -13.88
CA LEU A 250 32.27 -16.51 -13.55
C LEU A 250 32.83 -15.26 -12.88
N ARG A 251 34.12 -15.24 -12.49
CA ARG A 251 34.71 -14.08 -11.82
C ARG A 251 34.63 -12.86 -12.73
N GLN A 252 34.14 -11.78 -12.14
CA GLN A 252 34.09 -10.48 -12.79
C GLN A 252 35.28 -9.66 -12.30
N GLU A 253 35.95 -8.97 -13.22
CA GLU A 253 37.08 -8.09 -12.93
C GLU A 253 36.87 -6.72 -13.58
N GLY A 254 37.57 -5.71 -13.06
CA GLY A 254 37.47 -4.33 -13.56
C GLY A 254 36.02 -3.83 -13.61
N LEU A 255 35.62 -3.29 -14.77
CA LEU A 255 34.28 -2.74 -14.96
C LEU A 255 33.17 -3.78 -14.76
N ALA A 256 33.40 -5.03 -15.13
CA ALA A 256 32.41 -6.10 -14.95
C ALA A 256 32.14 -6.37 -13.46
N ASN A 257 33.18 -6.30 -12.61
CA ASN A 257 33.01 -6.38 -11.16
C ASN A 257 32.22 -5.19 -10.64
N ASN A 258 32.49 -3.98 -11.15
CA ASN A 258 31.75 -2.80 -10.71
C ASN A 258 30.25 -2.91 -11.01
N VAL A 259 29.90 -3.50 -12.15
CA VAL A 259 28.51 -3.81 -12.51
C VAL A 259 27.91 -4.86 -11.55
N LEU A 260 28.66 -5.91 -11.19
CA LEU A 260 28.21 -6.90 -10.19
C LEU A 260 27.93 -6.23 -8.82
N GLN A 261 28.80 -5.33 -8.39
CA GLN A 261 28.61 -4.56 -7.16
C GLN A 261 27.39 -3.63 -7.24
N TRP A 262 27.05 -3.13 -8.43
CA TRP A 262 25.82 -2.36 -8.62
C TRP A 262 24.57 -3.23 -8.51
N TYR A 263 24.58 -4.47 -9.01
CA TYR A 263 23.50 -5.43 -8.75
C TYR A 263 23.34 -5.74 -7.25
N LEU A 264 24.45 -5.86 -6.52
CA LEU A 264 24.41 -5.98 -5.06
C LEU A 264 23.79 -4.73 -4.41
N CYS A 265 24.20 -3.53 -4.80
CA CYS A 265 23.61 -2.28 -4.33
C CYS A 265 22.09 -2.20 -4.59
N ARG A 266 21.61 -2.66 -5.77
CA ARG A 266 20.17 -2.77 -6.06
C ARG A 266 19.47 -3.74 -5.12
N MET A 267 20.10 -4.87 -4.82
CA MET A 267 19.61 -5.85 -3.84
C MET A 267 19.51 -5.28 -2.44
N GLU A 268 20.52 -4.51 -2.04
CA GLU A 268 20.52 -3.82 -0.75
C GLU A 268 19.40 -2.78 -0.66
N GLY A 269 19.10 -2.10 -1.78
CA GLY A 269 17.91 -1.26 -1.93
C GLY A 269 16.62 -2.04 -1.72
N TRP A 270 16.44 -3.15 -2.45
CA TRP A 270 15.21 -3.96 -2.37
C TRP A 270 14.90 -4.43 -0.95
N PHE A 271 15.92 -4.88 -0.20
CA PHE A 271 15.75 -5.40 1.16
C PHE A 271 16.09 -4.40 2.28
N ALA A 272 16.40 -3.15 1.93
CA ALA A 272 16.85 -2.09 2.83
C ALA A 272 18.05 -2.44 3.73
N THR A 273 18.84 -3.46 3.39
CA THR A 273 19.94 -3.98 4.21
C THR A 273 21.14 -4.37 3.36
N ASP A 274 22.34 -4.36 3.95
CA ASP A 274 23.56 -4.84 3.29
C ASP A 274 23.43 -6.34 2.90
N ALA A 275 24.05 -6.73 1.79
CA ALA A 275 23.97 -8.08 1.24
C ALA A 275 24.53 -9.17 2.17
N ASP A 276 25.35 -8.78 3.14
CA ASP A 276 25.87 -9.61 4.23
C ASP A 276 24.79 -10.06 5.24
N ASN A 277 23.62 -9.42 5.24
CA ASN A 277 22.53 -9.72 6.18
C ASN A 277 21.36 -10.48 5.55
N ILE A 278 21.29 -10.55 4.22
CA ILE A 278 20.15 -11.15 3.49
C ILE A 278 20.30 -12.67 3.45
N SER A 279 19.32 -13.39 3.97
CA SER A 279 19.30 -14.86 3.96
C SER A 279 19.24 -15.41 2.54
N LEU A 280 20.27 -16.16 2.12
CA LEU A 280 20.26 -16.89 0.87
C LEU A 280 19.10 -17.90 0.79
N LYS A 281 18.74 -18.50 1.92
CA LYS A 281 17.69 -19.52 1.96
C LYS A 281 16.28 -18.94 1.80
N ASN A 282 16.04 -17.74 2.33
CA ASN A 282 14.69 -17.21 2.49
C ASN A 282 14.37 -15.96 1.64
N TRP A 283 15.36 -15.29 1.04
CA TRP A 283 15.15 -14.01 0.34
C TRP A 283 14.16 -14.07 -0.84
N ASP A 284 14.03 -15.22 -1.50
CA ASP A 284 13.16 -15.40 -2.69
C ASP A 284 11.79 -16.00 -2.37
N GLN A 285 11.42 -16.09 -1.08
CA GLN A 285 10.18 -16.72 -0.64
C GLN A 285 8.98 -15.75 -0.63
N GLU A 286 9.19 -14.48 -0.97
CA GLU A 286 8.11 -13.50 -1.16
C GLU A 286 7.22 -13.87 -2.35
N VAL A 287 5.91 -13.71 -2.19
CA VAL A 287 4.95 -13.94 -3.26
C VAL A 287 4.81 -12.67 -4.09
N LEU A 288 5.28 -12.71 -5.33
CA LEU A 288 5.08 -11.62 -6.28
C LEU A 288 3.72 -11.73 -6.96
N LEU A 289 2.88 -10.73 -6.73
CA LEU A 289 1.61 -10.58 -7.43
C LEU A 289 1.83 -10.28 -8.93
N PRO A 290 0.89 -10.69 -9.81
CA PRO A 290 1.03 -10.50 -11.24
C PRO A 290 0.90 -9.02 -11.66
N GLY A 291 1.23 -8.75 -12.93
CA GLY A 291 1.05 -7.43 -13.54
C GLY A 291 2.23 -6.48 -13.33
N GLY A 292 3.35 -7.01 -12.84
CA GLY A 292 4.58 -6.26 -12.59
C GLY A 292 4.41 -5.16 -11.56
N HIS A 293 5.15 -4.08 -11.73
CA HIS A 293 5.32 -3.06 -10.70
C HIS A 293 5.00 -1.66 -11.25
N GLY A 294 4.58 -0.77 -10.37
CA GLY A 294 4.29 0.60 -10.79
C GLY A 294 4.36 1.64 -9.68
N LEU A 295 4.74 2.85 -10.06
CA LEU A 295 4.78 4.02 -9.21
C LEU A 295 3.38 4.62 -9.04
N MET A 296 3.01 4.87 -7.80
CA MET A 296 1.80 5.61 -7.44
C MET A 296 2.03 7.10 -7.71
N VAL A 297 1.66 7.60 -8.89
CA VAL A 297 1.97 8.98 -9.34
C VAL A 297 1.41 10.06 -8.41
N ARG A 298 0.30 9.77 -7.71
CA ARG A 298 -0.32 10.67 -6.71
C ARG A 298 -0.07 10.24 -5.26
N GLY A 299 0.84 9.29 -5.06
CA GLY A 299 1.10 8.63 -3.80
C GLY A 299 -0.10 7.86 -3.23
N TYR A 300 0.11 7.28 -2.05
CA TYR A 300 -0.89 6.47 -1.35
C TYR A 300 -1.81 7.28 -0.41
N ARG A 301 -1.47 8.54 -0.14
CA ARG A 301 -2.22 9.42 0.79
C ARG A 301 -3.72 9.52 0.46
N PRO A 302 -4.18 9.58 -0.82
CA PRO A 302 -5.62 9.60 -1.12
C PRO A 302 -6.37 8.36 -0.61
N ILE A 303 -5.75 7.18 -0.64
CA ILE A 303 -6.34 5.93 -0.14
C ILE A 303 -6.45 5.98 1.38
N ILE A 304 -5.35 6.35 2.06
CA ILE A 304 -5.32 6.49 3.52
C ILE A 304 -6.39 7.47 4.00
N ASN A 305 -6.47 8.65 3.37
CA ASN A 305 -7.46 9.67 3.72
C ASN A 305 -8.89 9.16 3.52
N THR A 306 -9.13 8.35 2.49
CA THR A 306 -10.45 7.77 2.21
C THR A 306 -10.83 6.73 3.27
N LEU A 307 -9.92 5.83 3.62
CA LEU A 307 -10.13 4.82 4.67
C LEU A 307 -10.33 5.46 6.04
N ALA A 308 -9.64 6.57 6.31
CA ALA A 308 -9.70 7.31 7.58
C ALA A 308 -11.02 8.07 7.81
N LYS A 309 -11.87 8.24 6.78
CA LYS A 309 -13.08 9.06 6.89
C LYS A 309 -14.01 8.58 8.01
N GLY A 310 -14.23 9.47 8.98
CA GLY A 310 -15.12 9.26 10.12
C GLY A 310 -14.58 8.32 11.20
N LEU A 311 -13.32 7.91 11.17
CA LEU A 311 -12.69 7.20 12.29
C LEU A 311 -12.42 8.17 13.45
N ASP A 312 -12.52 7.72 14.70
CA ASP A 312 -11.99 8.45 15.86
C ASP A 312 -10.47 8.25 15.92
N ILE A 313 -9.73 9.17 15.31
CA ILE A 313 -8.26 9.15 15.25
C ILE A 313 -7.70 10.23 16.18
N ARG A 314 -6.87 9.80 17.13
CA ARG A 314 -6.16 10.68 18.05
C ARG A 314 -4.68 10.73 17.69
N LEU A 315 -4.29 11.83 17.06
CA LEU A 315 -2.91 12.14 16.70
C LEU A 315 -2.13 12.65 17.91
N ARG A 316 -0.80 12.58 17.90
CA ARG A 316 0.07 12.96 19.02
C ARG A 316 -0.23 12.18 20.30
N HIS A 317 -0.73 10.95 20.16
CA HIS A 317 -1.03 10.01 21.24
C HIS A 317 -0.12 8.79 21.11
N ARG A 318 1.16 8.95 21.49
CA ARG A 318 2.10 7.83 21.62
C ARG A 318 1.58 6.83 22.65
N VAL A 319 1.90 5.54 22.57
CA VAL A 319 1.48 4.51 23.53
C VAL A 319 2.70 3.87 24.23
N THR A 320 2.88 3.99 25.56
CA THR A 320 3.95 3.42 26.41
C THR A 320 3.60 2.08 27.00
N LYS A 321 2.34 1.84 27.31
CA LYS A 321 2.03 0.75 28.23
C LYS A 321 0.73 0.14 27.83
N ILE A 322 0.74 -1.17 27.68
CA ILE A 322 -0.44 -1.98 27.40
C ILE A 322 -0.58 -2.93 28.58
N VAL A 323 -1.57 -2.67 29.43
CA VAL A 323 -1.99 -3.59 30.49
C VAL A 323 -3.14 -4.42 29.95
N TRP A 324 -3.03 -5.74 29.95
CA TRP A 324 -3.99 -6.63 29.31
C TRP A 324 -4.29 -7.88 30.14
N GLY A 325 -5.46 -8.46 29.90
CA GLY A 325 -5.89 -9.72 30.51
C GLY A 325 -7.34 -10.03 30.17
N THR A 326 -7.92 -11.04 30.81
CA THR A 326 -9.27 -11.54 30.51
C THR A 326 -10.37 -10.50 30.72
N LYS A 327 -10.13 -9.46 31.53
CA LYS A 327 -11.11 -8.38 31.82
C LYS A 327 -11.01 -7.16 30.88
N GLY A 328 -10.03 -7.12 29.97
CA GLY A 328 -9.88 -6.03 28.99
C GLY A 328 -8.45 -5.50 28.85
N VAL A 329 -8.31 -4.38 28.13
CA VAL A 329 -7.01 -3.73 27.82
C VAL A 329 -7.03 -2.26 28.25
N LYS A 330 -5.95 -1.80 28.88
CA LYS A 330 -5.71 -0.40 29.26
C LYS A 330 -4.40 0.09 28.64
N VAL A 331 -4.43 1.29 28.06
CA VAL A 331 -3.31 1.86 27.28
C VAL A 331 -2.82 3.19 27.88
N THR A 332 -1.50 3.41 27.97
CA THR A 332 -0.80 4.66 28.44
C THR A 332 0.26 5.10 27.39
N ALA A 333 0.89 6.29 27.42
CA ALA A 333 1.76 6.90 26.37
C ALA A 333 3.34 6.99 26.53
N LYS A 334 4.19 6.50 25.55
CA LYS A 334 5.71 6.35 25.28
C LYS A 334 6.29 5.01 24.66
N ILE A 335 7.46 4.41 25.00
CA ILE A 335 7.91 3.07 24.44
C ILE A 335 7.07 1.94 25.04
N ILE A 336 6.52 1.03 24.24
CA ILE A 336 5.49 0.06 24.68
C ILE A 336 6.06 -1.02 25.60
N ASN A 337 5.65 -0.99 26.86
CA ASN A 337 5.78 -2.05 27.86
C ASN A 337 4.47 -2.84 27.95
N PHE A 338 4.54 -4.16 27.83
CA PHE A 338 3.40 -5.06 27.97
C PHE A 338 3.32 -5.61 29.39
N GLU A 339 2.16 -5.52 30.02
CA GLU A 339 1.90 -6.10 31.35
C GLU A 339 0.61 -6.93 31.34
N PRO A 340 0.69 -8.27 31.49
CA PRO A 340 1.92 -9.07 31.63
C PRO A 340 2.82 -9.02 30.39
N ARG A 341 4.09 -9.44 30.55
CA ARG A 341 5.04 -9.56 29.44
C ARG A 341 4.47 -10.45 28.34
N LEU A 342 4.86 -10.20 27.10
CA LEU A 342 4.52 -11.10 25.99
C LEU A 342 5.16 -12.48 26.23
N PRO A 343 4.57 -13.57 25.70
CA PRO A 343 5.18 -14.89 25.77
C PRO A 343 6.57 -14.92 25.10
N ASP A 344 7.49 -15.74 25.61
CA ASP A 344 8.87 -15.80 25.09
C ASP A 344 8.94 -16.06 23.57
N TRP A 345 8.08 -16.93 23.04
CA TRP A 345 8.02 -17.24 21.61
C TRP A 345 7.64 -16.02 20.73
N LYS A 346 6.95 -15.03 21.31
CA LYS A 346 6.53 -13.80 20.65
C LYS A 346 7.67 -12.79 20.63
N GLU A 347 8.38 -12.65 21.73
CA GLU A 347 9.54 -11.78 21.82
C GLU A 347 10.71 -12.30 20.98
N GLU A 348 10.93 -13.61 20.95
CA GLU A 348 11.91 -14.25 20.05
C GLU A 348 11.62 -13.91 18.58
N ALA A 349 10.33 -13.88 18.18
CA ALA A 349 9.94 -13.50 16.83
C ALA A 349 10.15 -12.00 16.56
N ILE A 350 9.86 -11.13 17.53
CA ILE A 350 10.11 -9.68 17.43
C ILE A 350 11.62 -9.41 17.25
N ASP A 351 12.46 -10.05 18.06
CA ASP A 351 13.92 -9.89 18.02
C ASP A 351 14.56 -10.57 16.81
N GLY A 352 13.88 -11.58 16.26
CA GLY A 352 14.36 -12.38 15.15
C GLY A 352 14.09 -11.81 13.76
N ILE A 353 13.06 -10.96 13.61
CA ILE A 353 12.75 -10.30 12.34
C ILE A 353 13.71 -9.14 12.13
N GLY A 354 14.44 -9.16 11.01
CA GLY A 354 15.34 -8.08 10.65
C GLY A 354 14.57 -6.84 10.24
N VAL A 355 14.98 -5.66 10.72
CA VAL A 355 14.52 -4.36 10.23
C VAL A 355 15.75 -3.49 9.99
N ARG A 356 15.81 -2.91 8.80
CA ARG A 356 16.89 -2.00 8.38
C ARG A 356 16.28 -0.78 7.67
N THR A 357 17.11 0.01 7.01
CA THR A 357 16.75 1.35 6.57
C THR A 357 17.14 1.56 5.12
N GLU A 358 16.16 1.98 4.33
CA GLU A 358 16.34 2.71 3.09
C GLU A 358 15.78 4.13 3.28
N ASN A 359 16.55 5.12 2.86
CA ASN A 359 16.15 6.53 2.85
C ASN A 359 16.01 7.05 1.43
N LYS A 360 15.42 8.24 1.30
CA LYS A 360 15.27 8.98 0.07
C LYS A 360 15.86 10.37 0.23
N ILE A 361 16.73 10.73 -0.69
CA ILE A 361 17.20 12.09 -0.89
C ILE A 361 16.63 12.56 -2.23
N VAL A 362 15.61 13.41 -2.15
CA VAL A 362 14.88 13.92 -3.32
C VAL A 362 15.52 15.24 -3.74
N LEU A 363 15.90 15.35 -5.00
CA LEU A 363 16.49 16.54 -5.61
C LEU A 363 15.56 17.08 -6.68
N HIS A 364 15.06 18.30 -6.50
CA HIS A 364 14.21 19.01 -7.46
C HIS A 364 15.06 20.01 -8.24
N PHE A 365 14.95 20.01 -9.56
CA PHE A 365 15.73 20.84 -10.47
C PHE A 365 14.85 21.79 -11.28
N ASP A 366 15.43 22.87 -11.81
CA ASP A 366 14.72 23.81 -12.69
C ASP A 366 14.41 23.19 -14.07
N LYS A 367 15.30 22.32 -14.57
CA LYS A 367 15.18 21.67 -15.87
C LYS A 367 15.70 20.23 -15.85
N VAL A 368 15.22 19.42 -16.77
CA VAL A 368 15.73 18.07 -17.02
C VAL A 368 17.00 18.14 -17.87
N PHE A 369 18.09 17.56 -17.39
CA PHE A 369 19.37 17.47 -18.12
C PHE A 369 19.92 16.03 -18.22
N TRP A 370 19.17 15.06 -17.71
CA TRP A 370 19.53 13.65 -17.71
C TRP A 370 18.79 12.88 -18.84
N PRO A 371 19.30 11.71 -19.26
CA PRO A 371 18.59 10.84 -20.21
C PRO A 371 17.21 10.42 -19.72
N ASN A 372 16.27 10.19 -20.65
CA ASN A 372 14.90 9.77 -20.34
C ASN A 372 14.78 8.27 -19.99
N VAL A 373 15.53 7.86 -18.97
CA VAL A 373 15.55 6.51 -18.38
C VAL A 373 14.87 6.52 -17.02
N GLU A 374 14.45 5.37 -16.50
CA GLU A 374 13.85 5.27 -15.16
C GLU A 374 14.90 5.36 -14.06
N PHE A 375 16.08 4.77 -14.31
CA PHE A 375 17.18 4.78 -13.36
C PHE A 375 18.48 5.27 -13.97
N LEU A 376 19.18 6.14 -13.24
CA LEU A 376 20.59 6.44 -13.49
C LEU A 376 21.42 5.77 -12.41
N GLY A 377 22.30 4.85 -12.79
CA GLY A 377 23.14 4.12 -11.85
C GLY A 377 24.60 4.54 -11.94
N VAL A 378 25.30 4.49 -10.82
CA VAL A 378 26.74 4.66 -10.75
C VAL A 378 27.38 3.37 -10.26
N VAL A 379 28.27 2.81 -11.05
CA VAL A 379 29.00 1.58 -10.71
C VAL A 379 30.31 1.92 -9.99
N SER A 380 30.70 1.07 -9.04
CA SER A 380 31.91 1.23 -8.24
C SER A 380 32.46 -0.13 -7.82
N SER A 381 33.67 -0.17 -7.29
CA SER A 381 34.35 -1.43 -6.89
C SER A 381 33.74 -2.12 -5.67
N SER A 382 32.77 -1.48 -4.99
CA SER A 382 32.01 -2.06 -3.88
C SER A 382 30.55 -1.61 -3.93
N ALA A 383 29.63 -2.43 -3.41
CA ALA A 383 28.20 -2.10 -3.33
C ALA A 383 27.94 -0.77 -2.58
N TYR A 384 28.68 -0.52 -1.50
CA TYR A 384 28.62 0.76 -0.76
C TYR A 384 28.98 1.98 -1.63
N GLY A 385 29.89 1.83 -2.58
CA GLY A 385 30.29 2.90 -3.49
C GLY A 385 29.38 3.05 -4.72
N CYS A 386 28.56 2.05 -4.99
CA CYS A 386 27.54 2.09 -6.03
C CYS A 386 26.36 2.95 -5.57
N SER A 387 25.61 3.45 -6.55
CA SER A 387 24.38 4.19 -6.25
C SER A 387 23.43 4.22 -7.43
N TYR A 388 22.22 4.72 -7.20
CA TYR A 388 21.25 4.94 -8.26
C TYR A 388 20.29 6.09 -7.92
N PHE A 389 19.75 6.70 -8.97
CA PHE A 389 18.74 7.73 -8.92
C PHE A 389 17.49 7.25 -9.66
N LEU A 390 16.34 7.31 -8.99
CA LEU A 390 15.05 7.18 -9.65
C LEU A 390 14.70 8.50 -10.35
N ASN A 391 14.31 8.40 -11.61
CA ASN A 391 13.83 9.51 -12.41
C ASN A 391 12.31 9.67 -12.30
N LEU A 392 11.86 10.59 -11.43
CA LEU A 392 10.43 10.87 -11.28
C LEU A 392 9.85 11.72 -12.43
N HIS A 393 10.68 12.34 -13.28
CA HIS A 393 10.18 13.05 -14.46
C HIS A 393 9.46 12.10 -15.42
N LYS A 394 9.94 10.87 -15.59
CA LYS A 394 9.32 9.90 -16.48
C LYS A 394 7.91 9.48 -16.01
N ALA A 395 7.73 9.36 -14.70
CA ALA A 395 6.45 8.96 -14.10
C ALA A 395 5.49 10.13 -13.86
N THR A 396 5.99 11.32 -13.55
CA THR A 396 5.19 12.45 -13.03
C THR A 396 5.29 13.73 -13.85
N GLY A 397 6.24 13.83 -14.77
CA GLY A 397 6.53 15.04 -15.54
C GLY A 397 7.32 16.10 -14.75
N ASN A 398 7.58 15.88 -13.46
CA ASN A 398 8.32 16.84 -12.63
C ASN A 398 9.82 16.59 -12.70
N PRO A 399 10.67 17.64 -12.80
CA PRO A 399 12.13 17.53 -12.90
C PRO A 399 12.78 17.11 -11.58
N VAL A 400 12.57 15.86 -11.17
CA VAL A 400 12.99 15.32 -9.87
C VAL A 400 13.76 14.03 -10.05
N LEU A 401 14.91 13.94 -9.36
CA LEU A 401 15.66 12.71 -9.16
C LEU A 401 15.63 12.32 -7.69
N VAL A 402 15.50 11.03 -7.39
CA VAL A 402 15.52 10.50 -6.02
C VAL A 402 16.71 9.57 -5.86
N TYR A 403 17.67 9.97 -5.02
CA TYR A 403 18.78 9.13 -4.60
C TYR A 403 18.34 8.24 -3.43
N MET A 404 18.59 6.94 -3.51
CA MET A 404 18.01 5.93 -2.61
C MET A 404 19.10 5.14 -1.86
N PRO A 405 19.67 5.70 -0.78
CA PRO A 405 20.65 5.01 0.05
C PRO A 405 19.97 3.93 0.91
N ALA A 406 20.56 2.74 0.96
CA ALA A 406 20.11 1.61 1.76
C ALA A 406 21.23 1.04 2.64
N GLY A 407 20.87 0.18 3.60
CA GLY A 407 21.83 -0.53 4.45
C GLY A 407 22.75 0.42 5.21
N ARG A 408 24.05 0.13 5.24
CA ARG A 408 25.05 0.95 5.93
C ARG A 408 25.09 2.38 5.42
N LEU A 409 24.92 2.61 4.11
CA LEU A 409 24.94 3.95 3.53
C LEU A 409 23.79 4.80 4.07
N ALA A 410 22.59 4.22 4.25
CA ALA A 410 21.45 4.95 4.82
C ALA A 410 21.76 5.45 6.24
N TYR A 411 22.40 4.63 7.10
CA TYR A 411 22.80 5.04 8.44
C TYR A 411 23.91 6.09 8.46
N ASP A 412 24.83 6.05 7.51
CA ASP A 412 25.87 7.07 7.39
C ASP A 412 25.30 8.41 6.93
N ILE A 413 24.30 8.39 6.05
CA ILE A 413 23.54 9.58 5.63
C ILE A 413 22.77 10.19 6.80
N GLU A 414 22.16 9.38 7.68
CA GLU A 414 21.41 9.88 8.85
C GLU A 414 22.29 10.61 9.88
N LYS A 415 23.62 10.48 9.81
CA LYS A 415 24.57 11.26 10.64
C LYS A 415 24.84 12.65 10.06
N MET A 416 24.42 12.90 8.82
CA MET A 416 24.62 14.17 8.13
C MET A 416 23.44 15.11 8.35
N SER A 417 23.66 16.41 8.16
CA SER A 417 22.55 17.35 7.98
C SER A 417 21.85 17.11 6.64
N ASP A 418 20.56 17.45 6.51
CA ASP A 418 19.83 17.33 5.23
C ASP A 418 20.56 18.02 4.07
N LYS A 419 21.19 19.17 4.35
CA LYS A 419 21.97 19.93 3.38
C LYS A 419 23.19 19.15 2.91
N ASP A 420 23.90 18.50 3.82
CA ASP A 420 25.11 17.74 3.47
C ASP A 420 24.76 16.41 2.80
N ALA A 421 23.67 15.76 3.22
CA ALA A 421 23.11 14.60 2.53
C ALA A 421 22.69 14.95 1.08
N ALA A 422 21.97 16.06 0.88
CA ALA A 422 21.61 16.55 -0.45
C ALA A 422 22.83 16.87 -1.31
N LYS A 423 23.85 17.52 -0.74
CA LYS A 423 25.13 17.76 -1.43
C LYS A 423 25.87 16.47 -1.79
N PHE A 424 25.87 15.48 -0.90
CA PHE A 424 26.45 14.17 -1.14
C PHE A 424 25.76 13.50 -2.33
N ALA A 425 24.44 13.40 -2.32
CA ALA A 425 23.66 12.85 -3.44
C ALA A 425 23.94 13.63 -4.74
N PHE A 426 23.95 14.97 -4.67
CA PHE A 426 24.27 15.80 -5.83
C PHE A 426 25.70 15.59 -6.35
N SER A 427 26.69 15.34 -5.49
CA SER A 427 28.05 15.01 -5.92
C SER A 427 28.13 13.67 -6.67
N GLN A 428 27.31 12.68 -6.28
CA GLN A 428 27.21 11.42 -7.01
C GLN A 428 26.63 11.66 -8.42
N LEU A 429 25.65 12.56 -8.54
CA LEU A 429 25.08 12.95 -9.82
C LEU A 429 26.08 13.71 -10.70
N LYS A 430 26.79 14.70 -10.13
CA LYS A 430 27.81 15.48 -10.85
C LYS A 430 28.97 14.63 -11.36
N ARG A 431 29.27 13.53 -10.69
CA ARG A 431 30.29 12.57 -11.12
C ARG A 431 29.93 11.93 -12.47
N ILE A 432 28.65 11.67 -12.70
CA ILE A 432 28.18 11.00 -13.93
C ILE A 432 27.59 11.95 -14.97
N LEU A 433 27.20 13.16 -14.55
CA LEU A 433 26.70 14.23 -15.41
C LEU A 433 27.41 15.53 -15.01
N SER A 434 28.55 15.82 -15.63
CA SER A 434 29.41 16.97 -15.30
C SER A 434 28.69 18.32 -15.41
N ASP A 435 27.74 18.42 -16.35
CA ASP A 435 26.98 19.63 -16.64
C ASP A 435 25.72 19.77 -15.76
N ALA A 436 25.55 18.89 -14.75
CA ALA A 436 24.42 18.93 -13.83
C ALA A 436 24.35 20.26 -13.06
N THR A 437 23.21 20.92 -13.18
CA THR A 437 22.90 22.15 -12.42
C THR A 437 22.46 21.82 -11.00
N GLU A 438 22.70 22.72 -10.05
CA GLU A 438 22.31 22.51 -8.65
C GLU A 438 20.79 22.32 -8.48
N PRO A 439 20.35 21.49 -7.51
CA PRO A 439 18.95 21.37 -7.19
C PRO A 439 18.41 22.68 -6.59
N ILE A 440 17.22 23.09 -7.00
CA ILE A 440 16.52 24.27 -6.48
C ILE A 440 15.89 24.00 -5.11
N GLN A 441 15.52 22.74 -4.83
CA GLN A 441 15.00 22.28 -3.55
C GLN A 441 15.40 20.82 -3.31
N TYR A 442 15.37 20.40 -2.05
CA TYR A 442 15.63 19.01 -1.67
C TYR A 442 14.78 18.57 -0.47
N LEU A 443 14.59 17.25 -0.34
CA LEU A 443 14.00 16.60 0.83
C LEU A 443 14.85 15.39 1.20
N VAL A 444 14.98 15.10 2.50
CA VAL A 444 15.74 13.95 3.02
C VAL A 444 14.88 13.20 4.03
N SER A 445 14.76 11.88 3.87
CA SER A 445 14.12 11.03 4.89
C SER A 445 15.16 10.47 5.88
N HIS A 446 14.70 10.18 7.09
CA HIS A 446 15.51 9.64 8.19
C HIS A 446 14.75 8.54 8.93
N TRP A 447 14.40 7.45 8.24
CA TRP A 447 13.52 6.41 8.77
C TRP A 447 14.15 5.60 9.92
N GLY A 448 15.48 5.44 9.92
CA GLY A 448 16.23 4.68 10.93
C GLY A 448 16.27 5.37 12.30
N VAL A 449 16.39 6.69 12.32
CA VAL A 449 16.37 7.49 13.57
C VAL A 449 14.97 7.99 13.95
N ASP A 450 13.95 7.74 13.13
CA ASP A 450 12.58 8.10 13.45
C ASP A 450 12.04 7.25 14.61
N GLU A 451 11.77 7.88 15.75
CA GLU A 451 11.27 7.26 16.99
C GLU A 451 9.90 6.53 16.88
N ASN A 452 9.23 6.59 15.74
CA ASN A 452 7.98 5.87 15.46
C ASN A 452 8.14 4.75 14.42
N SER A 453 9.32 4.58 13.84
CA SER A 453 9.55 3.60 12.77
C SER A 453 10.83 2.81 12.95
N LEU A 454 11.92 3.45 13.41
CA LEU A 454 13.21 2.81 13.72
C LEU A 454 13.75 1.95 12.56
N GLY A 455 13.43 2.34 11.33
CA GLY A 455 13.71 1.59 10.11
C GLY A 455 12.64 1.77 9.03
N SER A 456 12.93 1.23 7.85
CA SER A 456 12.06 1.29 6.67
C SER A 456 11.15 0.07 6.56
N TYR A 457 11.67 -1.16 6.47
CA TYR A 457 10.85 -2.38 6.36
C TYR A 457 11.62 -3.62 6.78
N SER A 458 10.86 -4.70 6.99
CA SER A 458 11.39 -5.98 7.46
C SER A 458 12.01 -6.81 6.33
N TYR A 459 12.94 -7.70 6.69
CA TYR A 459 13.59 -8.63 5.78
C TYR A 459 13.93 -9.97 6.48
N ASP A 460 14.16 -11.02 5.70
CA ASP A 460 14.63 -12.32 6.20
C ASP A 460 16.13 -12.27 6.55
N ALA A 461 16.44 -12.24 7.84
CA ALA A 461 17.81 -12.25 8.35
C ALA A 461 18.45 -13.65 8.29
N VAL A 462 19.75 -13.69 8.01
CA VAL A 462 20.54 -14.94 7.99
C VAL A 462 20.38 -15.73 9.30
N GLY A 463 20.11 -17.03 9.17
CA GLY A 463 19.99 -17.96 10.28
C GLY A 463 18.70 -17.80 11.08
N LYS A 464 17.77 -16.95 10.65
CA LYS A 464 16.48 -16.75 11.31
C LYS A 464 15.35 -17.50 10.59
N PRO A 465 14.47 -18.20 11.32
CA PRO A 465 13.32 -18.88 10.73
C PRO A 465 12.31 -17.88 10.15
N ARG A 466 11.85 -18.13 8.92
CA ARG A 466 10.80 -17.32 8.27
C ARG A 466 9.47 -17.41 9.03
N GLU A 467 9.25 -18.48 9.79
CA GLU A 467 8.08 -18.64 10.64
C GLU A 467 7.93 -17.55 11.70
N TYR A 468 8.96 -16.73 11.96
CA TYR A 468 8.83 -15.58 12.86
C TYR A 468 7.78 -14.57 12.38
N PHE A 469 7.59 -14.36 11.08
CA PHE A 469 6.51 -13.50 10.58
C PHE A 469 5.12 -14.02 10.99
N GLU A 470 4.91 -15.33 10.90
CA GLU A 470 3.67 -15.97 11.34
C GLU A 470 3.52 -15.91 12.86
N ARG A 471 4.59 -16.20 13.62
CA ARG A 471 4.57 -16.08 15.09
C ARG A 471 4.22 -14.64 15.51
N LEU A 472 4.80 -13.63 14.86
CA LEU A 472 4.49 -12.24 15.17
C LEU A 472 3.01 -11.91 14.93
N ARG A 473 2.37 -12.52 13.94
CA ARG A 473 0.93 -12.34 13.66
C ARG A 473 0.02 -12.95 14.73
N ILE A 474 0.38 -14.09 15.33
CA ILE A 474 -0.51 -14.86 16.24
C ILE A 474 -1.03 -13.98 17.39
N PRO A 475 -2.36 -13.83 17.57
CA PRO A 475 -2.91 -13.06 18.69
C PRO A 475 -2.51 -13.59 20.07
N VAL A 476 -2.42 -12.71 21.05
CA VAL A 476 -2.15 -13.05 22.46
C VAL A 476 -3.32 -12.57 23.31
N ASP A 477 -4.23 -13.49 23.67
CA ASP A 477 -5.50 -13.18 24.32
C ASP A 477 -6.25 -12.05 23.58
N ASN A 478 -6.38 -10.86 24.18
CA ASN A 478 -7.08 -9.71 23.60
C ASN A 478 -6.16 -8.77 22.80
N LEU A 479 -4.94 -9.21 22.47
CA LEU A 479 -3.96 -8.46 21.67
C LEU A 479 -3.86 -9.06 20.26
N PHE A 480 -4.13 -8.24 19.25
CA PHE A 480 -4.06 -8.59 17.83
C PHE A 480 -2.94 -7.79 17.17
N PHE A 481 -2.19 -8.44 16.26
CA PHE A 481 -0.98 -7.87 15.67
C PHE A 481 -1.15 -7.77 14.16
N ALA A 482 -0.87 -6.60 13.61
CA ALA A 482 -0.96 -6.30 12.18
C ALA A 482 0.18 -5.37 11.75
N GLY A 483 0.51 -5.39 10.46
CA GLY A 483 1.65 -4.67 9.89
C GLY A 483 2.36 -5.50 8.83
N GLU A 484 3.22 -4.88 8.02
CA GLU A 484 3.96 -5.61 6.97
C GLU A 484 4.80 -6.76 7.54
N ALA A 485 5.40 -6.59 8.73
CA ALA A 485 6.16 -7.62 9.45
C ALA A 485 5.28 -8.74 10.05
N THR A 486 3.96 -8.71 9.84
CA THR A 486 3.04 -9.82 10.17
C THR A 486 2.53 -10.53 8.92
N CYS A 487 3.01 -10.12 7.74
CA CYS A 487 2.65 -10.70 6.45
C CYS A 487 3.78 -11.59 5.94
N ASN A 488 3.55 -12.90 5.90
CA ASN A 488 4.52 -13.87 5.40
C ASN A 488 4.61 -13.90 3.86
N LYS A 489 3.53 -13.51 3.16
CA LYS A 489 3.45 -13.54 1.70
C LYS A 489 4.01 -12.27 1.05
N TYR A 490 3.72 -11.11 1.62
CA TYR A 490 3.97 -9.79 1.02
C TYR A 490 4.73 -8.88 2.00
N THR A 491 5.81 -9.41 2.56
CA THR A 491 6.67 -8.73 3.54
C THR A 491 7.21 -7.41 2.97
N GLY A 492 7.37 -6.39 3.82
CA GLY A 492 7.86 -5.07 3.39
C GLY A 492 6.88 -4.21 2.57
N THR A 493 5.70 -4.71 2.20
CA THR A 493 4.79 -3.99 1.28
C THR A 493 3.59 -3.29 1.96
N VAL A 494 3.06 -2.26 1.27
CA VAL A 494 1.83 -1.56 1.68
C VAL A 494 0.60 -2.48 1.63
N HIS A 495 0.50 -3.33 0.61
CA HIS A 495 -0.64 -4.24 0.46
C HIS A 495 -0.59 -5.41 1.47
N GLY A 496 0.61 -5.85 1.87
CA GLY A 496 0.80 -6.75 3.01
C GLY A 496 0.34 -6.14 4.33
N ALA A 497 0.72 -4.89 4.60
CA ALA A 497 0.22 -4.13 5.75
C ALA A 497 -1.31 -3.95 5.73
N PHE A 498 -1.88 -3.59 4.58
CA PHE A 498 -3.33 -3.47 4.43
C PHE A 498 -4.06 -4.78 4.74
N SER A 499 -3.60 -5.88 4.13
CA SER A 499 -4.23 -7.20 4.28
C SER A 499 -4.20 -7.69 5.72
N THR A 500 -3.06 -7.57 6.40
CA THR A 500 -2.93 -7.98 7.81
C THR A 500 -3.77 -7.13 8.74
N GLY A 501 -3.97 -5.83 8.43
CA GLY A 501 -4.92 -4.98 9.12
C GLY A 501 -6.36 -5.49 9.04
N LEU A 502 -6.80 -5.90 7.84
CA LEU A 502 -8.12 -6.51 7.66
C LEU A 502 -8.26 -7.84 8.43
N THR A 503 -7.23 -8.69 8.38
CA THR A 503 -7.22 -9.97 9.11
C THR A 503 -7.31 -9.76 10.62
N ALA A 504 -6.51 -8.86 11.19
CA ALA A 504 -6.54 -8.57 12.63
C ALA A 504 -7.89 -7.96 13.08
N ALA A 505 -8.51 -7.15 12.23
CA ALA A 505 -9.86 -6.64 12.48
C ALA A 505 -10.89 -7.78 12.54
N GLU A 506 -10.79 -8.76 11.65
CA GLU A 506 -11.70 -9.90 11.63
C GLU A 506 -11.49 -10.83 12.83
N GLU A 507 -10.24 -11.14 13.19
CA GLU A 507 -9.91 -11.91 14.39
C GLU A 507 -10.41 -11.20 15.66
N CYS A 508 -10.25 -9.88 15.73
CA CYS A 508 -10.77 -9.07 16.83
C CYS A 508 -12.30 -9.11 16.88
N ARG A 509 -12.96 -8.98 15.73
CA ARG A 509 -14.43 -9.04 15.63
C ARG A 509 -14.96 -10.39 16.12
N ILE A 510 -14.38 -11.49 15.66
CA ILE A 510 -14.76 -12.85 16.08
C ILE A 510 -14.59 -12.99 17.60
N ARG A 511 -13.46 -12.55 18.17
CA ARG A 511 -13.25 -12.62 19.63
C ARG A 511 -14.27 -11.81 20.43
N VAL A 512 -14.64 -10.64 19.94
CA VAL A 512 -15.67 -9.81 20.58
C VAL A 512 -17.02 -10.53 20.55
N LEU A 513 -17.36 -11.19 19.43
CA LEU A 513 -18.59 -11.97 19.31
C LEU A 513 -18.59 -13.23 20.18
N GLU A 514 -17.49 -13.96 20.26
CA GLU A 514 -17.36 -15.12 21.16
C GLU A 514 -17.56 -14.74 22.63
N LYS A 515 -17.11 -13.55 23.01
CA LYS A 515 -17.09 -13.10 24.42
C LYS A 515 -18.36 -12.36 24.85
N TYR A 516 -19.00 -11.65 23.92
CA TYR A 516 -20.12 -10.75 24.21
C TYR A 516 -21.34 -10.96 23.29
N GLY A 517 -21.26 -11.85 22.30
CA GLY A 517 -22.35 -12.21 21.41
C GLY A 517 -23.32 -13.20 22.07
N ASP A 518 -24.56 -13.18 21.60
CA ASP A 518 -25.55 -14.22 21.88
C ASP A 518 -25.12 -15.51 21.16
N PRO A 519 -25.09 -16.69 21.81
CA PRO A 519 -24.69 -17.95 21.16
C PRO A 519 -25.37 -18.23 19.81
N ASP A 520 -26.61 -17.79 19.61
CA ASP A 520 -27.36 -17.96 18.35
C ASP A 520 -26.86 -17.05 17.20
N SER A 521 -26.05 -16.02 17.50
CA SER A 521 -25.51 -15.08 16.49
C SER A 521 -24.23 -15.58 15.79
N LEU A 522 -23.60 -16.64 16.31
CA LEU A 522 -22.37 -17.23 15.76
C LEU A 522 -22.64 -18.21 14.59
N GLU A 523 -23.82 -18.84 14.54
CA GLU A 523 -24.16 -19.84 13.51
C GLU A 523 -24.73 -19.25 12.20
N MET A 524 -25.14 -17.98 12.17
CA MET A 524 -25.89 -17.40 11.04
C MET A 524 -25.05 -16.67 9.98
N PHE A 525 -23.72 -16.59 10.13
CA PHE A 525 -22.88 -15.77 9.25
C PHE A 525 -21.77 -16.57 8.56
N HIS A 526 -22.14 -17.26 7.48
CA HIS A 526 -21.18 -17.61 6.42
C HIS A 526 -20.67 -16.30 5.77
N PRO A 527 -19.38 -16.19 5.42
CA PRO A 527 -18.79 -14.92 5.00
C PRO A 527 -19.38 -14.46 3.68
N ALA A 528 -20.28 -13.47 3.74
CA ALA A 528 -20.55 -12.56 2.62
C ALA A 528 -19.37 -11.57 2.43
N MET A 529 -18.13 -12.05 2.54
CA MET A 529 -16.96 -11.37 1.99
C MET A 529 -16.97 -11.40 0.45
N GLY A 530 -17.94 -12.10 -0.16
CA GLY A 530 -18.20 -12.08 -1.60
C GLY A 530 -18.95 -10.83 -2.11
N GLU A 531 -19.69 -10.09 -1.28
CA GLU A 531 -20.56 -9.00 -1.77
C GLU A 531 -19.93 -7.60 -1.66
N VAL A 532 -18.83 -7.43 -0.92
CA VAL A 532 -17.94 -6.26 -1.13
C VAL A 532 -17.12 -6.45 -2.43
N ALA A 533 -17.13 -7.67 -2.98
CA ALA A 533 -16.56 -8.07 -4.25
C ALA A 533 -17.63 -8.33 -5.33
N ALA A 534 -18.72 -7.55 -5.36
CA ALA A 534 -19.37 -7.31 -6.64
C ALA A 534 -18.31 -6.68 -7.55
N SER A 535 -17.79 -7.50 -8.46
CA SER A 535 -16.70 -7.24 -9.38
C SER A 535 -17.05 -6.15 -10.38
N ILE A 536 -17.14 -4.91 -9.90
CA ILE A 536 -16.86 -3.78 -10.76
C ILE A 536 -15.34 -3.75 -10.88
N SER A 537 -14.82 -4.48 -11.86
CA SER A 537 -13.44 -4.34 -12.31
C SER A 537 -13.30 -2.94 -12.90
N VAL A 538 -13.03 -1.95 -12.03
CA VAL A 538 -12.61 -0.64 -12.49
C VAL A 538 -11.18 -0.82 -12.99
N PRO A 539 -10.91 -0.67 -14.30
CA PRO A 539 -9.56 -0.86 -14.81
C PRO A 539 -8.60 0.11 -14.12
N LEU A 540 -7.44 -0.39 -13.70
CA LEU A 540 -6.38 0.45 -13.17
C LEU A 540 -5.96 1.46 -14.25
N LEU A 541 -5.97 2.75 -13.92
CA LEU A 541 -5.56 3.80 -14.85
C LEU A 541 -4.03 3.77 -14.98
N ILE A 542 -3.55 3.20 -16.07
CA ILE A 542 -2.12 3.15 -16.39
C ILE A 542 -1.76 4.41 -17.17
N SER A 543 -0.93 5.25 -16.56
CA SER A 543 -0.36 6.43 -17.22
C SER A 543 0.88 6.00 -18.00
N ARG A 544 0.88 6.19 -19.31
CA ARG A 544 2.10 6.24 -20.13
C ARG A 544 2.24 7.68 -20.61
N MET A 545 3.22 8.41 -20.10
CA MET A 545 3.62 9.70 -20.67
C MET A 545 4.68 9.48 -21.73
#